data_AF-A0A0M2XW22-F1
#
_entry.id   AF-A0A0M2XW22-F1
#
_cell.length_a   1.000
_cell.length_b   1.000
_cell.length_c   1.000
_cell.angle_alpha   90.00
_cell.angle_beta   90.00
_cell.angle_gamma   90.00
#
_symmetry.space_group_name_H-M   'P 1'
#
loop_
_entity.id
_entity.type
_entity.pdbx_description
1 polymer ?
#
loop_
_entity_poly.entity_id
_entity_poly.type
_entity_poly.pdbx_seq_one_letter_code
_entity_poly.pdbx_strand_id
1 'polypeptide(L)'
;MRFAAIFPAICCLVLLFFSCKKDRETTNELSSKLALTSKIDAGELLLDVNQQTQEYVFNFEKGAINVPMKDILKITSDLVHWRTKLSFSDGSEVDVPTKGSSLDFIVENIKLDPSGYNPLSAMVNVRLPTYGRVRVTVRGKHGKLGTITHLCNDDTPRQNVPILGLYADYDNMVDLTFTDRKGNERGSTTIHIVTQALTVQDFPKWKIVKGQTEKMEPGLNLVSYPGHSELDTSLPYMIDNEGELRWLLLLKKSSDLQKFSGSIGLKRTKKGTFISGDQSQQRVVEIDLFGNLINQWDLAKLGYGFHHEISEAANGNFLINVTKAAARLNNGQPRINDFIIELNPETGVLVNEWDLTKQLDTTRYIKPDGVTPPAFSQSPSNWAHNNSITEIGEDLLATARYQGIFSFNHSGITQWIISPHKNWGAKYQALLLKPIAEDGTAITDPAVINGDAAVVGFDWPWGPHTPVALSKDRILVFDNGYNRQWKSNFAPGVNSYSRVVEYKVDLTNRTVQQVWSYGKDRGAQGFSQAISGVQYLGQTGHVLFCPGMGVATSIGSGGRVVEIDPKTKEVIFDLEVATGSGTAFHRVTRMPLYPEHL
;
A
#
# COMPACT_ATOMS: atom_id res chain seq x y z
N MET A 1 -19.58 21.35 -57.68
CA MET A 1 -20.15 22.67 -58.00
C MET A 1 -20.75 23.26 -56.72
N ARG A 2 -20.34 24.50 -56.41
CA ARG A 2 -20.97 25.50 -55.52
C ARG A 2 -21.08 25.27 -53.99
N PHE A 3 -20.27 26.10 -53.33
CA PHE A 3 -20.29 26.69 -51.97
C PHE A 3 -21.62 26.83 -51.21
N ALA A 4 -21.53 26.69 -49.88
CA ALA A 4 -22.02 27.56 -48.77
C ALA A 4 -22.42 26.65 -47.57
N ALA A 5 -21.77 26.59 -46.39
CA ALA A 5 -21.25 27.58 -45.42
C ALA A 5 -22.34 28.34 -44.61
N ILE A 6 -22.43 27.97 -43.31
CA ILE A 6 -22.54 28.84 -42.10
C ILE A 6 -23.93 29.52 -41.87
N PHE A 7 -24.64 29.58 -40.73
CA PHE A 7 -24.48 29.55 -39.25
C PHE A 7 -25.87 29.19 -38.65
N PRO A 8 -26.03 28.56 -37.47
CA PRO A 8 -27.27 28.69 -36.70
C PRO A 8 -27.12 29.77 -35.61
N ALA A 9 -28.11 30.65 -35.56
CA ALA A 9 -28.26 31.74 -34.60
C ALA A 9 -28.59 31.21 -33.20
N ILE A 10 -27.88 31.74 -32.20
CA ILE A 10 -28.15 31.57 -30.77
C ILE A 10 -29.42 32.35 -30.41
N CYS A 11 -30.50 31.64 -30.08
CA CYS A 11 -31.66 32.23 -29.42
C CYS A 11 -31.46 32.16 -27.89
N CYS A 12 -31.14 33.29 -27.27
CA CYS A 12 -31.22 33.45 -25.82
C CYS A 12 -32.70 33.55 -25.40
N LEU A 13 -33.19 32.53 -24.70
CA LEU A 13 -34.49 32.52 -24.05
C LEU A 13 -34.37 33.25 -22.70
N VAL A 14 -34.89 34.49 -22.62
CA VAL A 14 -35.02 35.22 -21.35
C VAL A 14 -36.31 34.78 -20.67
N LEU A 15 -36.20 33.91 -19.66
CA LEU A 15 -37.28 33.56 -18.75
C LEU A 15 -37.40 34.64 -17.67
N LEU A 16 -38.41 35.51 -17.81
CA LEU A 16 -38.84 36.44 -16.78
C LEU A 16 -39.59 35.66 -15.68
N PHE A 17 -38.91 35.36 -14.58
CA PHE A 17 -39.58 34.93 -13.35
C PHE A 17 -40.16 36.16 -12.64
N PHE A 18 -41.49 36.30 -12.69
CA PHE A 18 -42.24 37.13 -11.77
C PHE A 18 -42.08 36.58 -10.34
N SER A 19 -41.21 37.21 -9.55
CA SER A 19 -41.12 36.95 -8.12
C SER A 19 -42.30 37.62 -7.41
N CYS A 20 -43.25 36.80 -6.95
CA CYS A 20 -44.22 37.23 -5.97
C CYS A 20 -43.47 37.63 -4.69
N LYS A 21 -43.41 38.94 -4.40
CA LYS A 21 -43.01 39.48 -3.11
C LYS A 21 -43.94 38.89 -2.03
N LYS A 22 -43.44 37.89 -1.33
CA LYS A 22 -43.89 37.56 0.01
C LYS A 22 -43.02 38.43 0.92
N ASP A 23 -43.63 39.38 1.62
CA ASP A 23 -42.95 40.20 2.62
C ASP A 23 -42.23 39.28 3.60
N ARG A 24 -40.90 39.23 3.49
CA ARG A 24 -40.04 38.69 4.54
C ARG A 24 -39.84 39.84 5.52
N GLU A 25 -40.50 39.75 6.67
CA GLU A 25 -40.06 40.47 7.86
C GLU A 25 -38.56 40.23 8.02
N THR A 26 -37.78 41.29 7.84
CA THR A 26 -36.35 41.29 8.12
C THR A 26 -36.22 41.45 9.63
N THR A 27 -36.10 40.34 10.34
CA THR A 27 -35.65 40.37 11.73
C THR A 27 -34.26 41.00 11.76
N ASN A 28 -34.14 42.21 12.32
CA ASN A 28 -32.87 42.87 12.60
C ASN A 28 -32.10 42.05 13.63
N GLU A 29 -31.28 41.11 13.16
CA GLU A 29 -30.45 40.27 14.02
C GLU A 29 -29.34 41.12 14.67
N LEU A 30 -29.15 40.97 15.99
CA LEU A 30 -28.14 41.69 16.76
C LEU A 30 -26.75 41.50 16.14
N SER A 31 -26.02 42.60 15.89
CA SER A 31 -24.65 42.55 15.35
C SER A 31 -23.69 41.76 16.24
N SER A 32 -23.88 41.83 17.56
CA SER A 32 -23.17 41.04 18.56
C SER A 32 -23.37 39.54 18.39
N LYS A 33 -24.60 39.13 18.05
CA LYS A 33 -24.91 37.72 17.74
C LYS A 33 -24.21 37.28 16.47
N LEU A 34 -24.27 38.07 15.40
CA LEU A 34 -23.55 37.78 14.14
C LEU A 34 -22.04 37.62 14.34
N ALA A 35 -21.43 38.47 15.18
CA ALA A 35 -20.01 38.37 15.50
C ALA A 35 -19.66 37.07 16.24
N LEU A 36 -20.48 36.68 17.24
CA LEU A 36 -20.32 35.41 17.95
C LEU A 36 -20.55 34.21 17.02
N THR A 37 -21.60 34.22 16.19
CA THR A 37 -21.88 33.16 15.21
C THR A 37 -20.72 32.97 14.24
N SER A 38 -20.09 34.06 13.78
CA SER A 38 -18.90 33.98 12.92
C SER A 38 -17.74 33.20 13.57
N LYS A 39 -17.54 33.35 14.88
CA LYS A 39 -16.53 32.57 15.64
C LYS A 39 -16.90 31.10 15.76
N ILE A 40 -18.18 30.82 16.00
CA ILE A 40 -18.71 29.45 16.08
C ILE A 40 -18.54 28.74 14.74
N ASP A 41 -18.92 29.39 13.64
CA ASP A 41 -18.82 28.87 12.27
C ASP A 41 -17.35 28.67 11.84
N ALA A 42 -16.45 29.51 12.35
CA ALA A 42 -15.01 29.35 12.18
C ALA A 42 -14.42 28.17 12.98
N GLY A 43 -15.22 27.56 13.87
CA GLY A 43 -14.82 26.44 14.70
C GLY A 43 -14.01 26.83 15.94
N GLU A 44 -14.06 28.08 16.39
CA GLU A 44 -13.28 28.56 17.54
C GLU A 44 -13.92 28.14 18.87
N LEU A 45 -13.09 27.73 19.84
CA LEU A 45 -13.56 27.52 21.21
C LEU A 45 -13.46 28.81 22.02
N LEU A 46 -14.52 29.11 22.77
CA LEU A 46 -14.51 30.09 23.84
C LEU A 46 -13.69 29.55 25.01
N LEU A 47 -12.78 30.34 25.56
CA LEU A 47 -11.93 29.98 26.70
C LEU A 47 -12.56 30.45 28.00
N ASP A 48 -13.00 31.70 28.03
CA ASP A 48 -13.67 32.32 29.18
C ASP A 48 -14.52 33.53 28.75
N VAL A 49 -15.36 34.00 29.67
CA VAL A 49 -16.12 35.24 29.55
C VAL A 49 -15.81 36.12 30.74
N ASN A 50 -15.30 37.32 30.48
CA ASN A 50 -15.04 38.33 31.50
C ASN A 50 -16.08 39.44 31.43
N GLN A 51 -16.63 39.82 32.57
CA GLN A 51 -17.53 40.98 32.66
C GLN A 51 -16.71 42.26 32.90
N GLN A 52 -16.95 43.28 32.09
CA GLN A 52 -16.45 44.64 32.27
C GLN A 52 -17.61 45.61 32.54
N THR A 53 -17.32 46.91 32.72
CA THR A 53 -18.28 47.91 33.20
C THR A 53 -19.55 48.04 32.34
N GLN A 54 -19.46 47.81 31.02
CA GLN A 54 -20.61 47.90 30.10
C GLN A 54 -20.68 46.76 29.06
N GLU A 55 -19.74 45.81 29.12
CA GLU A 55 -19.52 44.81 28.08
C GLU A 55 -19.15 43.46 28.69
N TYR A 56 -19.50 42.37 28.01
CA TYR A 56 -18.90 41.06 28.20
C TYR A 56 -17.78 40.88 27.16
N VAL A 57 -16.61 40.46 27.61
CA VAL A 57 -15.49 40.10 26.75
C VAL A 57 -15.43 38.57 26.64
N PHE A 58 -15.77 38.06 25.47
CA PHE A 58 -15.70 36.65 25.12
C PHE A 58 -14.33 36.34 24.53
N ASN A 59 -13.47 35.66 25.29
CA ASN A 59 -12.12 35.31 24.85
C ASN A 59 -12.12 33.97 24.12
N PHE A 60 -11.92 33.97 22.81
CA PHE A 60 -11.76 32.76 22.01
C PHE A 60 -10.28 32.41 21.84
N GLU A 61 -10.01 31.18 21.40
CA GLU A 61 -8.67 30.72 21.01
C GLU A 61 -7.96 31.67 20.01
N LYS A 62 -8.71 32.42 19.18
CA LYS A 62 -8.17 33.35 18.18
C LYS A 62 -8.74 34.75 18.32
N GLY A 63 -8.58 35.32 19.51
CA GLY A 63 -8.93 36.71 19.82
C GLY A 63 -10.25 36.83 20.57
N ALA A 64 -10.60 38.08 20.92
CA ALA A 64 -11.76 38.37 21.75
C ALA A 64 -12.89 39.03 20.96
N ILE A 65 -14.12 38.87 21.45
CA ILE A 65 -15.28 39.65 21.02
C ILE A 65 -15.86 40.37 22.22
N ASN A 66 -16.07 41.67 22.05
CA ASN A 66 -16.77 42.48 23.02
C ASN A 66 -18.25 42.54 22.66
N VAL A 67 -19.11 42.21 23.62
CA VAL A 67 -20.56 42.21 23.47
C VAL A 67 -21.16 43.16 24.50
N PRO A 68 -21.92 44.20 24.10
CA PRO A 68 -22.60 45.07 25.04
C PRO A 68 -23.49 44.28 26.00
N MET A 69 -23.46 44.60 27.30
CA MET A 69 -24.29 43.88 28.30
C MET A 69 -25.79 43.95 27.99
N LYS A 70 -26.25 45.05 27.38
CA LYS A 70 -27.65 45.24 26.97
C LYS A 70 -28.12 44.23 25.90
N ASP A 71 -27.19 43.59 25.20
CA ASP A 71 -27.50 42.60 24.16
C ASP A 71 -27.68 41.19 24.75
N ILE A 72 -27.22 40.94 25.98
CA ILE A 72 -27.25 39.62 26.63
C ILE A 72 -28.28 39.60 27.76
N LEU A 73 -29.24 38.68 27.67
CA LEU A 73 -30.21 38.39 28.73
C LEU A 73 -29.65 37.42 29.77
N LYS A 74 -28.98 36.34 29.32
CA LYS A 74 -28.48 35.28 30.21
C LYS A 74 -27.28 34.58 29.61
N ILE A 75 -26.32 34.23 30.46
CA ILE A 75 -25.17 33.36 30.14
C ILE A 75 -25.24 32.14 31.06
N THR A 76 -25.22 30.93 30.51
CA THR A 76 -25.21 29.68 31.28
C THR A 76 -24.14 28.74 30.72
N SER A 77 -23.09 28.49 31.50
CA SER A 77 -22.00 27.58 31.10
C SER A 77 -22.31 26.14 31.51
N ASP A 78 -22.06 25.23 30.58
CA ASP A 78 -22.10 23.78 30.73
C ASP A 78 -20.73 23.24 30.26
N LEU A 79 -19.73 23.45 31.12
CA LEU A 79 -18.33 23.10 30.83
C LEU A 79 -18.11 21.58 30.75
N VAL A 80 -19.04 20.78 31.25
CA VAL A 80 -19.02 19.32 31.10
C VAL A 80 -19.23 18.94 29.63
N HIS A 81 -20.15 19.60 28.93
CA HIS A 81 -20.43 19.36 27.51
C HIS A 81 -19.78 20.39 26.58
N TRP A 82 -18.80 21.15 27.08
CA TRP A 82 -18.04 22.14 26.33
C TRP A 82 -18.92 23.17 25.60
N ARG A 83 -19.89 23.74 26.31
CA ARG A 83 -20.76 24.77 25.73
C ARG A 83 -21.13 25.85 26.74
N THR A 84 -21.41 27.04 26.25
CA THR A 84 -22.03 28.13 26.99
C THR A 84 -23.26 28.58 26.21
N LYS A 85 -24.44 28.42 26.82
CA LYS A 85 -25.69 28.90 26.25
C LYS A 85 -25.83 30.40 26.54
N LEU A 86 -26.04 31.17 25.49
CA LEU A 86 -26.35 32.60 25.55
C LEU A 86 -27.79 32.82 25.13
N SER A 87 -28.55 33.54 25.94
CA SER A 87 -29.83 34.11 25.57
C SER A 87 -29.63 35.62 25.37
N PHE A 88 -29.99 36.13 24.20
CA PHE A 88 -29.90 37.56 23.86
C PHE A 88 -31.15 38.32 24.30
N SER A 89 -31.04 39.65 24.38
CA SER A 89 -32.16 40.52 24.77
C SER A 89 -33.31 40.56 23.75
N ASP A 90 -33.07 40.17 22.50
CA ASP A 90 -34.10 39.96 21.47
C ASP A 90 -34.83 38.60 21.61
N GLY A 91 -34.49 37.81 22.62
CA GLY A 91 -35.07 36.49 22.89
C GLY A 91 -34.44 35.34 22.11
N SER A 92 -33.48 35.62 21.21
CA SER A 92 -32.76 34.56 20.50
C SER A 92 -31.74 33.84 21.40
N GLU A 93 -31.41 32.59 21.08
CA GLU A 93 -30.39 31.82 21.80
C GLU A 93 -29.28 31.34 20.86
N VAL A 94 -28.07 31.18 21.40
CA VAL A 94 -26.97 30.49 20.72
C VAL A 94 -26.18 29.66 21.73
N ASP A 95 -25.75 28.47 21.32
CA ASP A 95 -24.79 27.66 22.07
C ASP A 95 -23.39 27.96 21.53
N VAL A 96 -22.53 28.54 22.38
CA VAL A 96 -21.13 28.84 22.05
C VAL A 96 -20.25 27.68 22.50
N PRO A 97 -19.53 26.99 21.60
CA PRO A 97 -18.57 25.96 21.98
C PRO A 97 -17.53 26.55 22.95
N THR A 98 -17.42 25.98 24.14
CA THR A 98 -16.60 26.52 25.24
C THR A 98 -15.67 25.45 25.77
N LYS A 99 -14.41 25.78 25.96
CA LYS A 99 -13.40 24.86 26.48
C LYS A 99 -13.80 24.34 27.87
N GLY A 100 -13.96 23.03 27.98
CA GLY A 100 -14.25 22.34 29.23
C GLY A 100 -13.08 21.49 29.76
N SER A 101 -13.38 20.68 30.76
CA SER A 101 -12.38 19.91 31.55
C SER A 101 -12.25 18.43 31.20
N SER A 102 -13.30 17.77 30.68
CA SER A 102 -13.29 16.37 30.19
C SER A 102 -13.91 16.26 28.80
N LEU A 103 -13.56 15.25 28.02
CA LEU A 103 -14.12 14.96 26.69
C LEU A 103 -14.87 13.63 26.59
N ASP A 104 -15.10 12.92 27.70
CA ASP A 104 -15.69 11.57 27.65
C ASP A 104 -17.06 11.55 26.96
N PHE A 105 -17.80 12.66 27.03
CA PHE A 105 -19.11 12.82 26.40
C PHE A 105 -19.09 12.84 24.86
N ILE A 106 -17.92 13.02 24.21
CA ILE A 106 -17.85 13.06 22.74
C ILE A 106 -18.07 11.68 22.12
N VAL A 107 -17.84 10.60 22.87
CA VAL A 107 -17.93 9.24 22.36
C VAL A 107 -19.39 8.78 22.38
N GLU A 108 -20.01 8.69 21.21
CA GLU A 108 -21.41 8.29 21.09
C GLU A 108 -21.56 6.76 21.01
N ASN A 109 -20.67 6.11 20.25
CA ASN A 109 -20.74 4.66 20.02
C ASN A 109 -19.38 4.09 19.60
N ILE A 110 -19.07 2.87 20.05
CA ILE A 110 -17.88 2.11 19.64
C ILE A 110 -18.36 0.79 19.01
N LYS A 111 -18.00 0.54 17.75
CA LYS A 111 -18.25 -0.74 17.06
C LYS A 111 -16.92 -1.46 16.82
N LEU A 112 -16.64 -2.49 17.60
CA LEU A 112 -15.53 -3.41 17.35
C LEU A 112 -15.82 -4.26 16.10
N ASP A 113 -14.78 -4.52 15.30
CA ASP A 113 -14.83 -5.31 14.06
C ASP A 113 -16.02 -4.92 13.16
N PRO A 114 -16.06 -3.67 12.67
CA PRO A 114 -17.25 -3.14 12.02
C PRO A 114 -17.64 -3.91 10.75
N SER A 115 -16.69 -4.55 10.07
CA SER A 115 -16.89 -5.41 8.89
C SER A 115 -17.15 -6.88 9.23
N GLY A 116 -16.73 -7.35 10.41
CA GLY A 116 -16.70 -8.77 10.78
C GLY A 116 -15.47 -9.53 10.25
N TYR A 117 -14.55 -8.84 9.59
CA TYR A 117 -13.37 -9.43 8.94
C TYR A 117 -12.05 -8.94 9.53
N ASN A 118 -12.04 -7.84 10.29
CA ASN A 118 -10.85 -7.30 10.92
C ASN A 118 -11.06 -7.13 12.43
N PRO A 119 -10.86 -8.20 13.22
CA PRO A 119 -11.14 -8.19 14.65
C PRO A 119 -10.19 -7.28 15.46
N LEU A 120 -9.13 -6.75 14.84
CA LEU A 120 -8.16 -5.84 15.45
C LEU A 120 -8.40 -4.38 15.05
N SER A 121 -9.66 -4.05 14.78
CA SER A 121 -10.11 -2.73 14.39
C SER A 121 -11.45 -2.37 15.03
N ALA A 122 -11.74 -1.08 15.12
CA ALA A 122 -13.03 -0.56 15.54
C ALA A 122 -13.39 0.71 14.76
N MET A 123 -14.67 1.08 14.81
CA MET A 123 -15.17 2.37 14.36
C MET A 123 -15.79 3.09 15.56
N VAL A 124 -15.37 4.34 15.80
CA VAL A 124 -15.88 5.16 16.91
C VAL A 124 -16.63 6.36 16.35
N ASN A 125 -17.92 6.47 16.67
CA ASN A 125 -18.71 7.64 16.32
C ASN A 125 -18.48 8.69 17.40
N VAL A 126 -18.02 9.86 17.01
CA VAL A 126 -17.78 10.99 17.92
C VAL A 126 -18.62 12.20 17.54
N ARG A 127 -19.00 12.97 18.57
CA ARG A 127 -19.56 14.30 18.45
C ARG A 127 -18.68 15.32 19.15
N LEU A 128 -17.91 16.06 18.36
CA LEU A 128 -17.07 17.14 18.81
C LEU A 128 -17.91 18.38 19.17
N PRO A 129 -17.46 19.20 20.13
CA PRO A 129 -18.13 20.45 20.49
C PRO A 129 -18.18 21.47 19.35
N THR A 130 -17.22 21.40 18.42
CA THR A 130 -17.12 22.29 17.25
C THR A 130 -16.23 21.65 16.18
N TYR A 131 -16.05 22.33 15.04
CA TYR A 131 -15.18 21.88 13.95
C TYR A 131 -13.73 21.69 14.41
N GLY A 132 -13.11 20.63 13.92
CA GLY A 132 -11.76 20.22 14.25
C GLY A 132 -11.58 18.72 14.04
N ARG A 133 -10.37 18.22 14.29
CA ARG A 133 -9.98 16.85 13.89
C ARG A 133 -9.81 15.96 15.11
N VAL A 134 -9.78 14.64 14.89
CA VAL A 134 -9.45 13.65 15.93
C VAL A 134 -8.11 13.00 15.63
N ARG A 135 -7.21 13.04 16.61
CA ARG A 135 -6.01 12.22 16.64
C ARG A 135 -6.30 10.96 17.43
N VAL A 136 -6.16 9.82 16.77
CA VAL A 136 -6.23 8.48 17.38
C VAL A 136 -4.84 8.09 17.83
N THR A 137 -4.72 7.58 19.05
CA THR A 137 -3.50 6.95 19.55
C THR A 137 -3.84 5.61 20.21
N VAL A 138 -3.49 4.50 19.55
CA VAL A 138 -3.54 3.17 20.17
C VAL A 138 -2.23 2.98 20.93
N ARG A 139 -2.32 2.92 22.26
CA ARG A 139 -1.14 2.81 23.12
C ARG A 139 -0.42 1.49 22.91
N GLY A 140 0.91 1.51 22.87
CA GLY A 140 1.70 0.29 22.77
C GLY A 140 1.60 -0.57 24.03
N LYS A 141 1.51 -1.89 23.85
CA LYS A 141 1.39 -2.86 24.94
C LYS A 141 2.62 -2.88 25.85
N HIS A 142 3.80 -2.68 25.27
CA HIS A 142 5.09 -2.72 25.98
C HIS A 142 5.76 -1.34 26.13
N GLY A 143 5.06 -0.26 25.75
CA GLY A 143 5.58 1.10 25.83
C GLY A 143 5.36 1.91 24.56
N LYS A 144 6.17 2.95 24.36
CA LYS A 144 5.98 3.93 23.27
C LYS A 144 6.31 3.38 21.88
N LEU A 145 7.13 2.34 21.77
CA LEU A 145 7.58 1.79 20.48
C LEU A 145 6.43 1.11 19.72
N GLY A 146 5.53 0.42 20.42
CA GLY A 146 4.31 -0.15 19.85
C GLY A 146 3.12 0.82 19.72
N THR A 147 3.30 2.11 20.02
CA THR A 147 2.22 3.09 19.90
C THR A 147 1.95 3.45 18.44
N ILE A 148 0.69 3.45 18.03
CA ILE A 148 0.26 3.86 16.70
C ILE A 148 -0.58 5.13 16.84
N THR A 149 -0.17 6.20 16.14
CA THR A 149 -0.86 7.49 16.15
C THR A 149 -1.22 7.93 14.74
N HIS A 150 -2.43 8.45 14.55
CA HIS A 150 -2.90 9.04 13.29
C HIS A 150 -3.80 10.24 13.54
N LEU A 151 -3.69 11.29 12.73
CA LEU A 151 -4.59 12.45 12.76
C LEU A 151 -5.59 12.33 11.60
N CYS A 152 -6.83 11.97 11.89
CA CYS A 152 -7.89 11.82 10.89
C CYS A 152 -8.16 13.14 10.16
N ASN A 153 -8.48 13.09 8.86
CA ASN A 153 -8.68 14.29 8.04
C ASN A 153 -10.06 14.94 8.16
N ASP A 154 -11.10 14.18 8.54
CA ASP A 154 -12.42 14.75 8.81
C ASP A 154 -12.33 15.83 9.88
N ASP A 155 -12.99 16.96 9.63
CA ASP A 155 -12.96 18.14 10.49
C ASP A 155 -14.36 18.60 10.94
N THR A 156 -15.39 17.81 10.61
CA THR A 156 -16.79 18.12 10.93
C THR A 156 -17.12 17.74 12.38
N PRO A 157 -18.16 18.31 13.01
CA PRO A 157 -18.47 17.99 14.39
C PRO A 157 -18.89 16.52 14.63
N ARG A 158 -19.41 15.81 13.62
CA ARG A 158 -19.79 14.40 13.75
C ARG A 158 -18.90 13.56 12.85
N GLN A 159 -18.09 12.69 13.44
CA GLN A 159 -17.09 11.92 12.70
C GLN A 159 -17.20 10.44 13.01
N ASN A 160 -16.86 9.63 12.02
CA ASN A 160 -16.63 8.20 12.18
C ASN A 160 -15.12 7.97 12.20
N VAL A 161 -14.56 7.75 13.38
CA VAL A 161 -13.12 7.68 13.62
C VAL A 161 -12.66 6.22 13.54
N PRO A 162 -11.87 5.85 12.52
CA PRO A 162 -11.34 4.49 12.38
C PRO A 162 -10.22 4.23 13.39
N ILE A 163 -10.38 3.16 14.17
CA ILE A 163 -9.36 2.66 15.10
C ILE A 163 -8.76 1.40 14.50
N LEU A 164 -7.48 1.44 14.16
CA LEU A 164 -6.71 0.34 13.60
C LEU A 164 -5.51 0.09 14.51
N GLY A 165 -5.03 -1.15 14.57
CA GLY A 165 -3.82 -1.45 15.33
C GLY A 165 -4.09 -1.99 16.72
N LEU A 166 -5.29 -2.52 16.99
CA LEU A 166 -5.59 -3.13 18.29
C LEU A 166 -4.78 -4.42 18.46
N TYR A 167 -4.43 -4.75 19.70
CA TYR A 167 -3.88 -6.06 20.08
C TYR A 167 -5.02 -7.06 20.26
N ALA A 168 -4.75 -8.34 20.00
CA ALA A 168 -5.65 -9.46 20.32
C ALA A 168 -5.62 -9.80 21.82
N ASP A 169 -6.72 -10.36 22.34
CA ASP A 169 -6.86 -10.78 23.75
C ASP A 169 -6.41 -9.70 24.74
N TYR A 170 -6.85 -8.46 24.51
CA TYR A 170 -6.30 -7.31 25.22
C TYR A 170 -7.34 -6.22 25.46
N ASP A 171 -7.24 -5.57 26.62
CA ASP A 171 -7.95 -4.33 26.90
C ASP A 171 -7.14 -3.15 26.32
N ASN A 172 -7.46 -2.79 25.08
CA ASN A 172 -6.73 -1.76 24.36
C ASN A 172 -7.11 -0.37 24.88
N MET A 173 -6.11 0.40 25.31
CA MET A 173 -6.28 1.81 25.65
C MET A 173 -6.06 2.67 24.40
N VAL A 174 -7.09 3.44 24.03
CA VAL A 174 -7.07 4.29 22.84
C VAL A 174 -7.37 5.72 23.27
N ASP A 175 -6.43 6.63 23.00
CA ASP A 175 -6.64 8.05 23.23
C ASP A 175 -7.25 8.70 21.99
N LEU A 176 -8.33 9.45 22.21
CA LEU A 176 -8.99 10.29 21.21
C LEU A 176 -8.74 11.74 21.57
N THR A 177 -7.79 12.36 20.90
CA THR A 177 -7.43 13.77 21.11
C THR A 177 -8.16 14.64 20.10
N PHE A 178 -9.07 15.49 20.60
CA PHE A 178 -9.71 16.54 19.81
C PHE A 178 -8.70 17.67 19.55
N THR A 179 -8.57 18.07 18.29
CA THR A 179 -7.70 19.15 17.85
C THR A 179 -8.48 20.20 17.08
N ASP A 180 -7.89 21.40 16.92
CA ASP A 180 -8.35 22.30 15.87
C ASP A 180 -8.05 21.73 14.45
N ARG A 181 -8.50 22.43 13.40
CA ARG A 181 -8.23 22.04 12.00
C ARG A 181 -6.75 21.96 11.64
N LYS A 182 -5.87 22.63 12.40
CA LYS A 182 -4.42 22.65 12.19
C LYS A 182 -3.70 21.55 12.98
N GLY A 183 -4.41 20.79 13.82
CA GLY A 183 -3.85 19.71 14.63
C GLY A 183 -3.41 20.12 16.05
N ASN A 184 -3.67 21.37 16.46
CA ASN A 184 -3.37 21.83 17.83
C ASN A 184 -4.34 21.19 18.83
N GLU A 185 -3.82 20.63 19.91
CA GLU A 185 -4.63 19.89 20.88
C GLU A 185 -5.57 20.80 21.66
N ARG A 186 -6.84 20.39 21.73
CA ARG A 186 -7.88 21.03 22.53
C ARG A 186 -8.20 20.21 23.77
N GLY A 187 -8.08 18.89 23.71
CA GLY A 187 -8.25 17.99 24.85
C GLY A 187 -8.23 16.54 24.39
N SER A 188 -8.26 15.60 25.34
CA SER A 188 -8.28 14.17 25.05
C SER A 188 -9.23 13.42 25.99
N THR A 189 -9.69 12.25 25.54
CA THR A 189 -10.33 11.22 26.35
C THR A 189 -9.71 9.86 26.01
N THR A 190 -9.73 8.92 26.94
CA THR A 190 -9.23 7.55 26.72
C THR A 190 -10.40 6.58 26.76
N ILE A 191 -10.53 5.77 25.71
CA ILE A 191 -11.49 4.68 25.65
C ILE A 191 -10.80 3.32 25.78
N HIS A 192 -11.54 2.35 26.28
CA HIS A 192 -11.12 0.95 26.41
C HIS A 192 -11.84 0.10 25.37
N ILE A 193 -11.08 -0.67 24.59
CA ILE A 193 -11.60 -1.58 23.57
C ILE A 193 -11.04 -2.98 23.82
N VAL A 194 -11.89 -3.84 24.40
CA VAL A 194 -11.54 -5.23 24.71
C VAL A 194 -11.69 -6.09 23.45
N THR A 195 -10.60 -6.71 23.01
CA THR A 195 -10.60 -7.70 21.92
C THR A 195 -10.56 -9.11 22.47
N GLN A 196 -11.04 -10.07 21.69
CA GLN A 196 -10.98 -11.49 22.05
C GLN A 196 -9.68 -12.13 21.56
N ALA A 197 -9.34 -13.28 22.15
CA ALA A 197 -8.30 -14.15 21.61
C ALA A 197 -8.62 -14.61 20.18
N LEU A 198 -7.63 -14.54 19.31
CA LEU A 198 -7.77 -14.97 17.92
C LEU A 198 -7.60 -16.48 17.80
N THR A 199 -8.58 -17.14 17.19
CA THR A 199 -8.47 -18.55 16.80
C THR A 199 -8.39 -18.62 15.27
N VAL A 200 -7.18 -18.79 14.76
CA VAL A 200 -6.90 -18.89 13.32
C VAL A 200 -6.17 -20.19 13.05
N GLN A 201 -6.78 -21.05 12.23
CA GLN A 201 -6.17 -22.30 11.82
C GLN A 201 -4.97 -22.03 10.89
N ASP A 202 -3.88 -22.81 11.05
CA ASP A 202 -2.70 -22.76 10.19
C ASP A 202 -2.08 -21.35 10.06
N PHE A 203 -2.18 -20.56 11.13
CA PHE A 203 -1.62 -19.22 11.17
C PHE A 203 -0.08 -19.28 11.34
N PRO A 204 0.68 -18.44 10.63
CA PRO A 204 2.13 -18.45 10.74
C PRO A 204 2.61 -18.15 12.16
N LYS A 205 3.73 -18.75 12.53
CA LYS A 205 4.48 -18.40 13.73
C LYS A 205 5.66 -17.53 13.34
N TRP A 206 6.07 -16.62 14.21
CA TRP A 206 7.22 -15.78 13.93
C TRP A 206 8.06 -15.51 15.18
N LYS A 207 9.29 -15.09 14.94
CA LYS A 207 10.28 -14.78 15.97
C LYS A 207 11.21 -13.68 15.47
N ILE A 208 11.35 -12.61 16.27
CA ILE A 208 12.38 -11.60 16.04
C ILE A 208 13.73 -12.20 16.43
N VAL A 209 14.66 -12.25 15.49
CA VAL A 209 16.05 -12.66 15.69
C VAL A 209 16.92 -11.44 16.00
N LYS A 210 16.64 -10.31 15.35
CA LYS A 210 17.30 -9.03 15.60
C LYS A 210 16.29 -7.89 15.41
N GLY A 211 16.30 -6.92 16.32
CA GLY A 211 15.48 -5.72 16.19
C GLY A 211 16.18 -4.52 16.82
N GLN A 212 16.63 -3.57 16.00
CA GLN A 212 17.10 -2.24 16.41
C GLN A 212 16.02 -1.23 16.06
N THR A 213 14.91 -1.26 16.79
CA THR A 213 13.66 -0.56 16.46
C THR A 213 13.81 0.93 16.18
N GLU A 214 14.74 1.58 16.87
CA GLU A 214 15.10 2.99 16.75
C GLU A 214 15.81 3.35 15.44
N LYS A 215 16.39 2.36 14.75
CA LYS A 215 17.00 2.52 13.42
C LYS A 215 16.11 2.01 12.29
N MET A 216 15.01 1.32 12.60
CA MET A 216 14.13 0.75 11.59
C MET A 216 13.37 1.83 10.83
N GLU A 217 13.09 1.59 9.54
CA GLU A 217 12.07 2.33 8.82
C GLU A 217 10.73 2.23 9.58
N PRO A 218 10.06 3.37 9.88
CA PRO A 218 8.77 3.37 10.54
C PRO A 218 7.69 2.61 9.77
N GLY A 219 6.72 2.09 10.52
CA GLY A 219 5.55 1.39 9.98
C GLY A 219 5.53 -0.09 10.34
N LEU A 220 4.54 -0.78 9.79
CA LEU A 220 4.28 -2.19 10.04
C LEU A 220 4.63 -3.02 8.81
N ASN A 221 4.96 -4.28 9.02
CA ASN A 221 5.21 -5.25 7.95
C ASN A 221 3.88 -5.89 7.54
N LEU A 222 3.32 -5.50 6.39
CA LEU A 222 2.20 -6.17 5.75
C LEU A 222 2.69 -7.46 5.11
N VAL A 223 2.28 -8.59 5.67
CA VAL A 223 2.65 -9.93 5.22
C VAL A 223 1.52 -10.53 4.39
N SER A 224 1.83 -10.83 3.12
CA SER A 224 0.88 -11.41 2.17
C SER A 224 0.95 -12.93 2.23
N TYR A 225 0.33 -13.50 3.27
CA TYR A 225 0.25 -14.94 3.47
C TYR A 225 -0.88 -15.56 2.62
N PRO A 226 -0.58 -16.56 1.76
CA PRO A 226 -1.60 -17.17 0.90
C PRO A 226 -2.62 -18.04 1.65
N GLY A 227 -2.41 -18.32 2.94
CA GLY A 227 -3.15 -19.33 3.69
C GLY A 227 -2.36 -20.63 3.79
N HIS A 228 -2.99 -21.73 4.19
CA HIS A 228 -2.31 -23.03 4.31
C HIS A 228 -1.68 -23.48 2.97
N SER A 229 -2.21 -23.03 1.83
CA SER A 229 -1.61 -23.23 0.51
C SER A 229 -2.10 -22.15 -0.46
N GLU A 230 -1.57 -22.12 -1.69
CA GLU A 230 -2.08 -21.27 -2.78
C GLU A 230 -3.55 -21.53 -3.14
N LEU A 231 -4.13 -22.65 -2.70
CA LEU A 231 -5.55 -23.00 -2.90
C LEU A 231 -6.43 -22.54 -1.74
N ASP A 232 -5.83 -22.09 -0.63
CA ASP A 232 -6.56 -21.59 0.53
C ASP A 232 -6.90 -20.10 0.36
N THR A 233 -7.79 -19.61 1.20
CA THR A 233 -8.12 -18.19 1.25
C THR A 233 -6.94 -17.42 1.83
N SER A 234 -6.49 -16.38 1.10
CA SER A 234 -5.42 -15.51 1.57
C SER A 234 -5.78 -14.81 2.87
N LEU A 235 -4.80 -14.72 3.76
CA LEU A 235 -4.94 -14.15 5.09
C LEU A 235 -3.83 -13.11 5.29
N PRO A 236 -3.99 -11.89 4.77
CA PRO A 236 -3.01 -10.84 4.98
C PRO A 236 -3.05 -10.35 6.43
N TYR A 237 -1.89 -10.02 6.98
CA TYR A 237 -1.75 -9.50 8.34
C TYR A 237 -0.60 -8.51 8.45
N MET A 238 -0.59 -7.69 9.51
CA MET A 238 0.50 -6.76 9.79
C MET A 238 1.11 -6.99 11.18
N ILE A 239 2.44 -7.04 11.22
CA ILE A 239 3.23 -7.11 12.44
C ILE A 239 4.00 -5.80 12.62
N ASP A 240 4.03 -5.26 13.83
CA ASP A 240 4.85 -4.09 14.15
C ASP A 240 6.33 -4.44 14.39
N ASN A 241 7.11 -3.45 14.83
CA ASN A 241 8.54 -3.57 15.11
C ASN A 241 8.85 -4.36 16.41
N GLU A 242 7.88 -4.51 17.31
CA GLU A 242 7.98 -5.31 18.54
C GLU A 242 7.56 -6.77 18.30
N GLY A 243 7.06 -7.11 17.10
CA GLY A 243 6.65 -8.47 16.75
C GLY A 243 5.20 -8.77 17.13
N GLU A 244 4.40 -7.76 17.44
CA GLU A 244 3.00 -7.91 17.82
C GLU A 244 2.10 -7.84 16.58
N LEU A 245 1.04 -8.64 16.57
CA LEU A 245 0.02 -8.64 15.52
C LEU A 245 -0.92 -7.46 15.73
N ARG A 246 -1.03 -6.56 14.75
CA ARG A 246 -1.78 -5.30 14.87
C ARG A 246 -2.94 -5.16 13.89
N TRP A 247 -2.99 -6.01 12.88
CA TRP A 247 -4.02 -5.99 11.84
C TRP A 247 -4.06 -7.34 11.13
N LEU A 248 -5.24 -7.83 10.77
CA LEU A 248 -5.40 -8.98 9.88
C LEU A 248 -6.79 -8.99 9.23
N LEU A 249 -6.92 -9.65 8.08
CA LEU A 249 -8.21 -9.90 7.45
C LEU A 249 -8.58 -11.39 7.46
N LEU A 250 -9.68 -11.72 8.14
CA LEU A 250 -10.27 -13.05 8.22
C LEU A 250 -11.27 -13.29 7.08
N LEU A 251 -10.78 -13.23 5.84
CA LEU A 251 -11.59 -13.21 4.62
C LEU A 251 -12.42 -14.49 4.39
N LYS A 252 -12.08 -15.61 5.04
CA LYS A 252 -12.90 -16.85 5.01
C LYS A 252 -14.35 -16.63 5.45
N LYS A 253 -14.61 -15.61 6.27
CA LYS A 253 -15.96 -15.26 6.74
C LYS A 253 -16.74 -14.38 5.75
N SER A 254 -16.06 -13.81 4.75
CA SER A 254 -16.67 -12.90 3.78
C SER A 254 -17.41 -13.67 2.70
N SER A 255 -18.66 -13.30 2.43
CA SER A 255 -19.44 -13.85 1.31
C SER A 255 -18.72 -13.70 -0.03
N ASP A 256 -18.05 -12.56 -0.23
CA ASP A 256 -17.42 -12.18 -1.49
C ASP A 256 -15.97 -12.62 -1.60
N LEU A 257 -15.26 -12.72 -0.46
CA LEU A 257 -13.81 -12.96 -0.39
C LEU A 257 -13.43 -14.30 0.26
N GLN A 258 -14.38 -15.17 0.60
CA GLN A 258 -14.11 -16.49 1.18
C GLN A 258 -13.24 -17.41 0.30
N LYS A 259 -13.11 -17.15 -1.01
CA LYS A 259 -12.22 -17.88 -1.93
C LYS A 259 -11.08 -17.02 -2.47
N PHE A 260 -10.87 -15.85 -1.88
CA PHE A 260 -9.90 -14.88 -2.38
C PHE A 260 -8.49 -15.47 -2.34
N SER A 261 -7.87 -15.53 -3.52
CA SER A 261 -6.48 -15.95 -3.69
C SER A 261 -5.67 -14.77 -4.25
N GLY A 262 -5.10 -13.96 -3.36
CA GLY A 262 -4.45 -12.69 -3.67
C GLY A 262 -3.08 -12.77 -4.33
N SER A 263 -2.51 -13.97 -4.53
CA SER A 263 -1.15 -14.15 -5.03
C SER A 263 -0.13 -13.33 -4.23
N ILE A 264 0.46 -12.29 -4.84
CA ILE A 264 1.39 -11.36 -4.19
C ILE A 264 0.79 -10.53 -3.04
N GLY A 265 -0.54 -10.54 -2.92
CA GLY A 265 -1.29 -9.92 -1.84
C GLY A 265 -1.75 -8.50 -2.14
N LEU A 266 -1.88 -7.71 -1.08
CA LEU A 266 -2.50 -6.39 -1.10
C LEU A 266 -1.47 -5.29 -1.40
N LYS A 267 -1.84 -4.33 -2.26
CA LYS A 267 -1.07 -3.10 -2.48
C LYS A 267 -1.91 -1.87 -2.17
N ARG A 268 -1.36 -0.93 -1.41
CA ARG A 268 -2.08 0.29 -1.06
C ARG A 268 -2.13 1.24 -2.25
N THR A 269 -3.33 1.75 -2.53
CA THR A 269 -3.58 2.76 -3.55
C THR A 269 -3.29 4.17 -3.01
N LYS A 270 -3.24 5.15 -3.91
CA LYS A 270 -3.21 6.59 -3.56
C LYS A 270 -4.42 7.03 -2.74
N LYS A 271 -5.56 6.33 -2.87
CA LYS A 271 -6.79 6.57 -2.08
C LYS A 271 -6.71 6.00 -0.66
N GLY A 272 -5.69 5.20 -0.35
CA GLY A 272 -5.53 4.56 0.95
C GLY A 272 -6.25 3.22 1.12
N THR A 273 -7.00 2.76 0.12
CA THR A 273 -7.55 1.40 0.02
C THR A 273 -6.48 0.41 -0.42
N PHE A 274 -6.81 -0.89 -0.45
CA PHE A 274 -5.94 -1.93 -0.99
C PHE A 274 -6.51 -2.49 -2.29
N ILE A 275 -5.65 -2.68 -3.29
CA ILE A 275 -5.95 -3.45 -4.51
C ILE A 275 -5.21 -4.78 -4.50
N SER A 276 -5.80 -5.78 -5.14
CA SER A 276 -5.18 -7.09 -5.39
C SER A 276 -5.86 -7.81 -6.54
N GLY A 277 -5.17 -8.78 -7.15
CA GLY A 277 -5.78 -9.70 -8.11
C GLY A 277 -6.20 -11.00 -7.43
N ASP A 278 -7.41 -11.45 -7.72
CA ASP A 278 -7.98 -12.69 -7.23
C ASP A 278 -7.80 -13.79 -8.30
N GLN A 279 -6.81 -14.67 -8.10
CA GLN A 279 -6.55 -15.79 -9.01
C GLN A 279 -7.67 -16.83 -8.98
N SER A 280 -8.46 -16.95 -7.89
CA SER A 280 -9.52 -17.95 -7.84
C SER A 280 -10.70 -17.55 -8.72
N GLN A 281 -11.01 -16.25 -8.78
CA GLN A 281 -12.17 -15.74 -9.51
C GLN A 281 -11.81 -14.94 -10.76
N GLN A 282 -10.52 -14.76 -11.05
CA GLN A 282 -10.00 -14.06 -12.23
C GLN A 282 -10.55 -12.62 -12.33
N ARG A 283 -10.33 -11.85 -11.26
CA ARG A 283 -10.78 -10.45 -11.12
C ARG A 283 -9.73 -9.62 -10.39
N VAL A 284 -9.86 -8.29 -10.47
CA VAL A 284 -9.23 -7.37 -9.52
C VAL A 284 -10.24 -7.02 -8.44
N VAL A 285 -9.79 -6.88 -7.20
CA VAL A 285 -10.58 -6.40 -6.06
C VAL A 285 -9.94 -5.17 -5.45
N GLU A 286 -10.77 -4.24 -5.00
CA GLU A 286 -10.39 -3.13 -4.12
C GLU A 286 -11.11 -3.32 -2.78
N ILE A 287 -10.35 -3.30 -1.69
CA ILE A 287 -10.86 -3.50 -0.33
C ILE A 287 -10.43 -2.35 0.59
N ASP A 288 -11.25 -2.01 1.57
CA ASP A 288 -10.89 -1.04 2.60
C ASP A 288 -9.99 -1.66 3.71
N LEU A 289 -9.58 -0.84 4.67
CA LEU A 289 -8.75 -1.24 5.82
C LEU A 289 -9.48 -2.19 6.80
N PHE A 290 -10.79 -2.32 6.68
CA PHE A 290 -11.63 -3.23 7.47
C PHE A 290 -11.87 -4.56 6.72
N GLY A 291 -11.47 -4.67 5.45
CA GLY A 291 -11.67 -5.86 4.62
C GLY A 291 -13.02 -5.91 3.90
N ASN A 292 -13.75 -4.80 3.81
CA ASN A 292 -14.94 -4.72 2.96
C ASN A 292 -14.52 -4.64 1.50
N LEU A 293 -15.21 -5.37 0.62
CA LEU A 293 -15.07 -5.19 -0.82
C LEU A 293 -15.73 -3.87 -1.24
N ILE A 294 -14.94 -2.99 -1.86
CA ILE A 294 -15.37 -1.67 -2.32
C ILE A 294 -15.68 -1.71 -3.82
N ASN A 295 -14.74 -2.23 -4.62
CA ASN A 295 -14.88 -2.36 -6.07
C ASN A 295 -14.32 -3.70 -6.55
N GLN A 296 -14.74 -4.11 -7.74
CA GLN A 296 -14.18 -5.27 -8.44
C GLN A 296 -14.22 -5.09 -9.96
N TRP A 297 -13.25 -5.67 -10.66
CA TRP A 297 -13.15 -5.66 -12.11
C TRP A 297 -12.96 -7.09 -12.64
N ASP A 298 -13.90 -7.55 -13.45
CA ASP A 298 -13.99 -8.92 -13.95
C ASP A 298 -13.06 -9.12 -15.16
N LEU A 299 -11.88 -9.69 -14.90
CA LEU A 299 -10.87 -9.92 -15.95
C LEU A 299 -11.28 -11.08 -16.86
N ALA A 300 -12.00 -12.07 -16.32
CA ALA A 300 -12.50 -13.21 -17.10
C ALA A 300 -13.42 -12.75 -18.23
N LYS A 301 -14.33 -11.79 -17.98
CA LYS A 301 -15.17 -11.17 -19.02
C LYS A 301 -14.37 -10.46 -20.09
N LEU A 302 -13.19 -9.93 -19.74
CA LEU A 302 -12.26 -9.32 -20.69
C LEU A 302 -11.39 -10.35 -21.42
N GLY A 303 -11.53 -11.65 -21.10
CA GLY A 303 -10.76 -12.73 -21.71
C GLY A 303 -9.39 -12.97 -21.08
N TYR A 304 -9.20 -12.55 -19.83
CA TYR A 304 -7.95 -12.66 -19.10
C TYR A 304 -8.09 -13.42 -17.79
N GLY A 305 -7.02 -14.08 -17.38
CA GLY A 305 -6.82 -14.57 -16.02
C GLY A 305 -5.71 -13.78 -15.32
N PHE A 306 -5.91 -13.40 -14.07
CA PHE A 306 -4.90 -12.75 -13.25
C PHE A 306 -3.75 -13.72 -12.91
N HIS A 307 -2.52 -13.22 -12.90
CA HIS A 307 -1.42 -13.89 -12.19
C HIS A 307 -0.43 -12.85 -11.66
N HIS A 308 0.11 -13.14 -10.47
CA HIS A 308 1.18 -12.40 -9.83
C HIS A 308 0.88 -10.93 -9.54
N GLU A 309 0.88 -10.01 -10.50
CA GLU A 309 1.09 -8.57 -10.23
C GLU A 309 -0.03 -7.64 -10.68
N ILE A 310 -0.33 -6.66 -9.81
CA ILE A 310 -1.10 -5.47 -10.10
C ILE A 310 -0.43 -4.25 -9.45
N SER A 311 -0.29 -3.15 -10.18
CA SER A 311 0.19 -1.88 -9.62
C SER A 311 -0.64 -0.69 -10.12
N GLU A 312 -0.91 0.27 -9.25
CA GLU A 312 -1.45 1.57 -9.65
C GLU A 312 -0.33 2.43 -10.25
N ALA A 313 -0.49 2.82 -11.52
CA ALA A 313 0.43 3.67 -12.24
C ALA A 313 0.29 5.16 -11.84
N ALA A 314 1.24 6.00 -12.27
CA ALA A 314 1.24 7.43 -12.02
C ALA A 314 -0.07 8.11 -12.47
N ASN A 315 -0.62 7.68 -13.61
CA ASN A 315 -1.87 8.17 -14.18
C ASN A 315 -3.15 7.63 -13.48
N GLY A 316 -3.02 6.72 -12.51
CA GLY A 316 -4.15 6.11 -11.80
C GLY A 316 -4.72 4.84 -12.46
N ASN A 317 -4.24 4.47 -13.64
CA ASN A 317 -4.58 3.18 -14.26
C ASN A 317 -3.92 2.02 -13.51
N PHE A 318 -4.45 0.82 -13.69
CA PHE A 318 -3.86 -0.41 -13.17
C PHE A 318 -3.06 -1.12 -14.25
N LEU A 319 -1.79 -1.39 -13.97
CA LEU A 319 -0.95 -2.30 -14.75
C LEU A 319 -1.09 -3.69 -14.14
N ILE A 320 -1.50 -4.68 -14.95
CA ILE A 320 -1.87 -6.01 -14.46
C ILE A 320 -1.19 -7.07 -15.31
N ASN A 321 -0.50 -8.00 -14.64
CA ASN A 321 0.02 -9.21 -15.27
C ASN A 321 -1.13 -10.22 -15.45
N VAL A 322 -1.31 -10.68 -16.69
CA VAL A 322 -2.43 -11.57 -17.04
C VAL A 322 -2.02 -12.69 -18.00
N THR A 323 -2.80 -13.77 -17.96
CA THR A 323 -2.84 -14.81 -18.98
C THR A 323 -4.03 -14.55 -19.89
N LYS A 324 -3.81 -14.41 -21.20
CA LYS A 324 -4.90 -14.24 -22.17
C LYS A 324 -5.52 -15.59 -22.52
N ALA A 325 -6.81 -15.77 -22.22
CA ALA A 325 -7.52 -17.04 -22.34
C ALA A 325 -7.54 -17.62 -23.75
N ALA A 326 -7.47 -16.77 -24.78
CA ALA A 326 -7.45 -17.16 -26.19
C ALA A 326 -6.04 -17.36 -26.77
N ALA A 327 -4.97 -17.01 -26.05
CA ALA A 327 -3.61 -17.12 -26.57
C ALA A 327 -3.17 -18.59 -26.66
N ARG A 328 -2.68 -18.99 -27.84
CA ARG A 328 -2.28 -20.37 -28.14
C ARG A 328 -0.92 -20.40 -28.82
N LEU A 329 -0.19 -21.49 -28.57
CA LEU A 329 0.93 -21.91 -29.39
C LEU A 329 0.43 -22.48 -30.73
N ASN A 330 1.32 -22.63 -31.70
CA ASN A 330 0.97 -23.20 -33.03
C ASN A 330 0.38 -24.62 -32.96
N ASN A 331 0.69 -25.37 -31.91
CA ASN A 331 0.15 -26.71 -31.66
C ASN A 331 -1.18 -26.71 -30.88
N GLY A 332 -1.78 -25.55 -30.65
CA GLY A 332 -3.06 -25.40 -29.94
C GLY A 332 -2.98 -25.46 -28.41
N GLN A 333 -1.79 -25.62 -27.81
CA GLN A 333 -1.63 -25.54 -26.36
C GLN A 333 -1.73 -24.08 -25.85
N PRO A 334 -2.20 -23.84 -24.61
CA PRO A 334 -2.31 -22.49 -24.07
C PRO A 334 -0.93 -21.85 -23.88
N ARG A 335 -0.88 -20.53 -24.06
CA ARG A 335 0.18 -19.66 -23.55
C ARG A 335 -0.25 -19.11 -22.19
N ILE A 336 0.67 -19.06 -21.22
CA ILE A 336 0.40 -18.59 -19.86
C ILE A 336 1.50 -17.65 -19.39
N ASN A 337 1.12 -16.73 -18.50
CA ASN A 337 2.03 -15.79 -17.84
C ASN A 337 2.94 -15.05 -18.82
N ASP A 338 2.32 -14.44 -19.85
CA ASP A 338 3.03 -13.72 -20.90
C ASP A 338 2.27 -12.52 -21.51
N PHE A 339 1.29 -11.98 -20.79
CA PHE A 339 0.64 -10.71 -21.14
C PHE A 339 0.67 -9.73 -19.96
N ILE A 340 0.61 -8.45 -20.31
CA ILE A 340 0.40 -7.32 -19.40
C ILE A 340 -0.72 -6.47 -19.99
N ILE A 341 -1.62 -5.95 -19.16
CA ILE A 341 -2.66 -5.02 -19.56
C ILE A 341 -2.62 -3.73 -18.75
N GLU A 342 -3.11 -2.64 -19.34
CA GLU A 342 -3.41 -1.40 -18.65
C GLU A 342 -4.92 -1.21 -18.61
N LEU A 343 -5.49 -1.10 -17.41
CA LEU A 343 -6.93 -0.96 -17.18
C LEU A 343 -7.20 0.40 -16.52
N ASN A 344 -8.17 1.16 -17.04
CA ASN A 344 -8.66 2.33 -16.35
C ASN A 344 -9.69 1.91 -15.29
N PRO A 345 -9.43 2.10 -13.98
CA PRO A 345 -10.30 1.58 -12.94
C PRO A 345 -11.62 2.35 -12.80
N GLU A 346 -11.69 3.61 -13.22
CA GLU A 346 -12.91 4.43 -13.15
C GLU A 346 -13.97 4.00 -14.16
N THR A 347 -13.52 3.60 -15.35
CA THR A 347 -14.41 3.20 -16.46
C THR A 347 -14.49 1.68 -16.63
N GLY A 348 -13.52 0.93 -16.10
CA GLY A 348 -13.36 -0.50 -16.34
C GLY A 348 -12.89 -0.85 -17.76
N VAL A 349 -12.43 0.14 -18.54
CA VAL A 349 -12.03 -0.04 -19.93
C VAL A 349 -10.56 -0.42 -20.05
N LEU A 350 -10.27 -1.39 -20.91
CA LEU A 350 -8.91 -1.75 -21.31
C LEU A 350 -8.28 -0.61 -22.12
N VAL A 351 -7.19 -0.05 -21.62
CA VAL A 351 -6.43 1.04 -22.25
C VAL A 351 -5.37 0.46 -23.19
N ASN A 352 -4.66 -0.57 -22.75
CA ASN A 352 -3.59 -1.18 -23.54
C ASN A 352 -3.40 -2.67 -23.23
N GLU A 353 -2.81 -3.40 -24.18
CA GLU A 353 -2.42 -4.80 -24.05
C GLU A 353 -1.03 -5.03 -24.65
N TRP A 354 -0.14 -5.62 -23.86
CA TRP A 354 1.19 -6.02 -24.27
C TRP A 354 1.31 -7.54 -24.29
N ASP A 355 1.42 -8.11 -25.49
CA ASP A 355 1.80 -9.50 -25.74
C ASP A 355 3.32 -9.62 -25.70
N LEU A 356 3.89 -10.24 -24.65
CA LEU A 356 5.35 -10.28 -24.44
C LEU A 356 6.12 -11.01 -25.54
N THR A 357 5.47 -11.73 -26.44
CA THR A 357 6.12 -12.32 -27.62
C THR A 357 6.67 -11.28 -28.59
N LYS A 358 6.20 -10.03 -28.49
CA LYS A 358 6.72 -8.89 -29.25
C LYS A 358 7.95 -8.25 -28.59
N GLN A 359 8.16 -8.47 -27.29
CA GLN A 359 9.23 -7.87 -26.49
C GLN A 359 10.41 -8.82 -26.27
N LEU A 360 10.14 -10.11 -26.03
CA LEU A 360 11.15 -11.09 -25.60
C LEU A 360 11.16 -12.33 -26.49
N ASP A 361 12.19 -13.16 -26.32
CA ASP A 361 12.45 -14.33 -27.17
C ASP A 361 11.67 -15.55 -26.70
N THR A 362 10.62 -15.87 -27.45
CA THR A 362 9.78 -17.05 -27.23
C THR A 362 10.46 -18.36 -27.58
N THR A 363 11.69 -18.35 -28.09
CA THR A 363 12.45 -19.57 -28.40
C THR A 363 13.57 -19.85 -27.40
N ARG A 364 13.82 -18.90 -26.49
CA ARG A 364 14.85 -19.03 -25.46
C ARG A 364 14.36 -19.90 -24.30
N TYR A 365 14.53 -21.21 -24.48
CA TYR A 365 14.23 -22.23 -23.48
C TYR A 365 15.48 -22.93 -23.01
N ILE A 366 15.71 -22.91 -21.70
CA ILE A 366 16.78 -23.69 -21.08
C ILE A 366 16.17 -24.32 -19.85
N LYS A 367 15.93 -25.64 -19.90
CA LYS A 367 15.42 -26.40 -18.76
C LYS A 367 16.61 -26.90 -17.94
N PRO A 368 16.99 -26.23 -16.82
CA PRO A 368 18.23 -26.56 -16.12
C PRO A 368 18.03 -27.69 -15.09
N ASP A 369 16.77 -28.06 -14.81
CA ASP A 369 16.42 -29.12 -13.88
C ASP A 369 15.15 -29.88 -14.30
N GLY A 370 15.01 -31.11 -13.81
CA GLY A 370 13.81 -31.95 -13.95
C GLY A 370 13.01 -32.14 -12.67
N VAL A 371 13.34 -31.40 -11.60
CA VAL A 371 12.78 -31.57 -10.25
C VAL A 371 11.63 -30.60 -10.00
N THR A 372 11.72 -29.39 -10.53
CA THR A 372 10.65 -28.39 -10.47
C THR A 372 9.39 -28.98 -11.09
N PRO A 373 8.22 -28.93 -10.41
CA PRO A 373 7.01 -29.50 -10.95
C PRO A 373 6.68 -28.93 -12.35
N PRO A 374 6.12 -29.73 -13.28
CA PRO A 374 5.89 -29.28 -14.65
C PRO A 374 5.06 -27.98 -14.76
N ALA A 375 4.07 -27.80 -13.88
CA ALA A 375 3.23 -26.61 -13.82
C ALA A 375 4.01 -25.32 -13.50
N PHE A 376 5.16 -25.44 -12.82
CA PHE A 376 5.99 -24.32 -12.40
C PHE A 376 7.33 -24.26 -13.11
N SER A 377 7.57 -25.14 -14.08
CA SER A 377 8.79 -25.18 -14.88
C SER A 377 8.69 -24.28 -16.11
N GLN A 378 9.84 -23.93 -16.69
CA GLN A 378 9.87 -23.31 -18.01
C GLN A 378 9.40 -24.34 -19.05
N SER A 379 8.48 -23.93 -19.90
CA SER A 379 7.95 -24.73 -21.00
C SER A 379 7.55 -23.79 -22.15
N PRO A 380 7.27 -24.29 -23.36
CA PRO A 380 6.73 -23.46 -24.44
C PRO A 380 5.49 -22.65 -24.04
N SER A 381 4.63 -23.21 -23.19
CA SER A 381 3.44 -22.54 -22.67
C SER A 381 3.78 -21.48 -21.61
N ASN A 382 4.77 -21.74 -20.76
CA ASN A 382 5.18 -20.90 -19.63
C ASN A 382 6.61 -20.37 -19.85
N TRP A 383 6.82 -19.71 -20.98
CA TRP A 383 8.15 -19.43 -21.53
C TRP A 383 8.84 -18.22 -20.89
N ALA A 384 8.04 -17.19 -20.55
CA ALA A 384 8.48 -15.98 -19.89
C ALA A 384 8.26 -16.08 -18.38
N HIS A 385 7.02 -16.38 -17.99
CA HIS A 385 6.56 -16.34 -16.61
C HIS A 385 6.77 -14.95 -16.01
N ASN A 386 6.10 -13.94 -16.60
CA ASN A 386 6.13 -12.58 -16.04
C ASN A 386 5.49 -12.57 -14.66
N ASN A 387 6.15 -11.90 -13.73
CA ASN A 387 5.80 -11.99 -12.31
C ASN A 387 5.77 -10.61 -11.63
N SER A 388 6.23 -9.56 -12.28
CA SER A 388 6.09 -8.18 -11.79
C SER A 388 6.15 -7.16 -12.94
N ILE A 389 5.54 -6.00 -12.71
CA ILE A 389 5.46 -4.84 -13.60
C ILE A 389 5.41 -3.57 -12.73
N THR A 390 6.11 -2.52 -13.15
CA THR A 390 6.08 -1.18 -12.56
C THR A 390 6.53 -0.14 -13.60
N GLU A 391 6.52 1.13 -13.24
CA GLU A 391 7.01 2.22 -14.09
C GLU A 391 8.51 2.50 -13.81
N ILE A 392 9.25 2.89 -14.85
CA ILE A 392 10.63 3.41 -14.74
C ILE A 392 10.77 4.65 -15.64
N GLY A 393 10.62 5.83 -15.04
CA GLY A 393 10.57 7.07 -15.82
C GLY A 393 9.32 7.12 -16.70
N GLU A 394 9.51 7.09 -18.02
CA GLU A 394 8.41 7.09 -19.03
C GLU A 394 8.17 5.70 -19.63
N ASP A 395 8.98 4.73 -19.23
CA ASP A 395 8.92 3.35 -19.68
C ASP A 395 8.33 2.46 -18.59
N LEU A 396 8.07 1.22 -18.96
CA LEU A 396 7.68 0.14 -18.06
C LEU A 396 8.88 -0.75 -17.75
N LEU A 397 8.88 -1.30 -16.53
CA LEU A 397 9.90 -2.19 -16.00
C LEU A 397 9.25 -3.49 -15.54
N ALA A 398 9.72 -4.61 -16.07
CA ALA A 398 9.14 -5.91 -15.79
C ALA A 398 10.21 -6.97 -15.50
N THR A 399 9.79 -7.99 -14.76
CA THR A 399 10.56 -9.20 -14.53
C THR A 399 9.82 -10.42 -15.08
N ALA A 400 10.59 -11.26 -15.76
CA ALA A 400 10.15 -12.57 -16.24
C ALA A 400 11.10 -13.62 -15.68
N ARG A 401 10.57 -14.55 -14.88
CA ARG A 401 11.37 -15.53 -14.12
C ARG A 401 12.42 -16.23 -14.99
N TYR A 402 12.10 -16.51 -16.26
CA TYR A 402 13.00 -17.23 -17.15
C TYR A 402 13.76 -16.38 -18.16
N GLN A 403 13.39 -15.11 -18.34
CA GLN A 403 14.00 -14.25 -19.35
C GLN A 403 14.87 -13.14 -18.75
N GLY A 404 14.66 -12.76 -17.49
CA GLY A 404 15.45 -11.73 -16.80
C GLY A 404 14.63 -10.48 -16.50
N ILE A 405 15.31 -9.33 -16.50
CA ILE A 405 14.71 -8.01 -16.26
C ILE A 405 14.71 -7.26 -17.59
N PHE A 406 13.63 -6.57 -17.92
CA PHE A 406 13.52 -5.84 -19.18
C PHE A 406 12.68 -4.58 -19.03
N SER A 407 12.94 -3.63 -19.91
CA SER A 407 12.15 -2.41 -20.02
C SER A 407 11.62 -2.22 -21.44
N PHE A 408 10.43 -1.64 -21.53
CA PHE A 408 9.77 -1.33 -22.80
C PHE A 408 8.88 -0.10 -22.63
N ASN A 409 8.68 0.66 -23.70
CA ASN A 409 7.82 1.85 -23.66
C ASN A 409 6.33 1.46 -23.75
N HIS A 410 5.43 2.43 -23.54
CA HIS A 410 3.98 2.18 -23.61
C HIS A 410 3.52 1.67 -24.99
N SER A 411 4.26 1.94 -26.08
CA SER A 411 3.99 1.39 -27.41
C SER A 411 4.43 -0.07 -27.58
N GLY A 412 5.04 -0.69 -26.57
CA GLY A 412 5.50 -2.09 -26.58
C GLY A 412 6.91 -2.30 -27.15
N ILE A 413 7.67 -1.23 -27.41
CA ILE A 413 9.04 -1.33 -27.95
C ILE A 413 10.02 -1.56 -26.80
N THR A 414 10.74 -2.69 -26.84
CA THR A 414 11.76 -3.03 -25.83
C THR A 414 12.96 -2.09 -25.93
N GLN A 415 13.34 -1.51 -24.80
CA GLN A 415 14.46 -0.59 -24.68
C GLN A 415 15.76 -1.35 -24.39
N TRP A 416 15.71 -2.29 -23.44
CA TRP A 416 16.88 -3.05 -22.99
C TRP A 416 16.48 -4.31 -22.19
N ILE A 417 17.43 -5.23 -22.07
CA ILE A 417 17.29 -6.50 -21.35
C ILE A 417 18.54 -6.75 -20.47
N ILE A 418 18.33 -7.07 -19.20
CA ILE A 418 19.34 -7.58 -18.26
C ILE A 418 19.12 -9.10 -18.14
N SER A 419 19.96 -9.87 -18.83
CA SER A 419 19.89 -11.33 -18.89
C SER A 419 21.23 -11.89 -19.39
N PRO A 420 21.62 -13.11 -18.99
CA PRO A 420 22.73 -13.81 -19.66
C PRO A 420 22.48 -13.91 -21.17
N HIS A 421 23.51 -13.67 -21.98
CA HIS A 421 23.38 -13.55 -23.45
C HIS A 421 23.15 -14.88 -24.17
N LYS A 422 23.41 -15.99 -23.47
CA LYS A 422 23.27 -17.35 -23.99
C LYS A 422 21.86 -17.60 -24.55
N ASN A 423 21.81 -18.20 -25.75
CA ASN A 423 20.61 -18.66 -26.46
C ASN A 423 19.57 -17.59 -26.80
N TRP A 424 19.91 -16.30 -26.73
CA TRP A 424 19.07 -15.24 -27.30
C TRP A 424 19.22 -15.21 -28.83
N GLY A 425 18.10 -15.17 -29.55
CA GLY A 425 18.07 -15.05 -31.00
C GLY A 425 18.67 -13.73 -31.49
N ALA A 426 19.17 -13.73 -32.73
CA ALA A 426 19.92 -12.62 -33.32
C ALA A 426 19.19 -11.26 -33.23
N LYS A 427 17.86 -11.25 -33.36
CA LYS A 427 17.05 -10.01 -33.30
C LYS A 427 17.04 -9.32 -31.93
N TYR A 428 17.40 -10.03 -30.86
CA TYR A 428 17.44 -9.49 -29.49
C TYR A 428 18.85 -9.13 -29.04
N GLN A 429 19.90 -9.50 -29.79
CA GLN A 429 21.29 -9.32 -29.34
C GLN A 429 21.64 -7.85 -29.07
N ALA A 430 21.11 -6.92 -29.87
CA ALA A 430 21.28 -5.48 -29.63
C ALA A 430 20.57 -4.96 -28.37
N LEU A 431 19.58 -5.70 -27.84
CA LEU A 431 18.80 -5.35 -26.65
C LEU A 431 19.50 -5.75 -25.34
N LEU A 432 20.42 -6.71 -25.40
CA LEU A 432 21.13 -7.23 -24.21
C LEU A 432 22.21 -6.26 -23.75
N LEU A 433 22.18 -5.91 -22.47
CA LEU A 433 23.17 -5.02 -21.87
C LEU A 433 24.47 -5.76 -21.59
N LYS A 434 25.60 -5.06 -21.76
CA LYS A 434 26.95 -5.59 -21.50
C LYS A 434 27.30 -5.46 -20.01
N PRO A 435 27.80 -6.52 -19.37
CA PRO A 435 28.05 -6.53 -17.93
C PRO A 435 29.27 -5.69 -17.53
N ILE A 436 29.14 -4.95 -16.43
CA ILE A 436 30.20 -4.18 -15.76
C ILE A 436 30.21 -4.60 -14.29
N ALA A 437 31.39 -4.90 -13.75
CA ALA A 437 31.56 -5.23 -12.34
C ALA A 437 31.32 -4.03 -11.42
N GLU A 438 31.10 -4.30 -10.14
CA GLU A 438 30.86 -3.29 -9.10
C GLU A 438 31.95 -2.21 -9.03
N ASP A 439 33.20 -2.56 -9.30
CA ASP A 439 34.35 -1.65 -9.35
C ASP A 439 34.47 -0.84 -10.66
N GLY A 440 33.55 -1.04 -11.61
CA GLY A 440 33.55 -0.39 -12.92
C GLY A 440 34.30 -1.16 -14.01
N THR A 441 34.87 -2.33 -13.71
CA THR A 441 35.60 -3.14 -14.70
C THR A 441 34.65 -3.72 -15.75
N ALA A 442 34.97 -3.51 -17.03
CA ALA A 442 34.24 -4.13 -18.12
C ALA A 442 34.47 -5.64 -18.15
N ILE A 443 33.38 -6.42 -18.22
CA ILE A 443 33.46 -7.87 -18.25
C ILE A 443 33.39 -8.34 -19.70
N THR A 444 34.49 -8.92 -20.17
CA THR A 444 34.64 -9.44 -21.55
C THR A 444 34.68 -10.97 -21.62
N ASP A 445 34.75 -11.66 -20.48
CA ASP A 445 34.78 -13.12 -20.42
C ASP A 445 33.45 -13.70 -20.96
N PRO A 446 33.49 -14.48 -22.07
CA PRO A 446 32.30 -15.09 -22.64
C PRO A 446 31.57 -16.01 -21.66
N ALA A 447 32.26 -16.66 -20.72
CA ALA A 447 31.62 -17.52 -19.72
C ALA A 447 30.72 -16.71 -18.78
N VAL A 448 31.15 -15.49 -18.40
CA VAL A 448 30.35 -14.59 -17.56
C VAL A 448 29.22 -13.95 -18.38
N ILE A 449 29.50 -13.48 -19.59
CA ILE A 449 28.50 -12.88 -20.50
C ILE A 449 27.36 -13.87 -20.80
N ASN A 450 27.70 -15.14 -21.01
CA ASN A 450 26.73 -16.22 -21.24
C ASN A 450 26.13 -16.80 -19.94
N GLY A 451 26.57 -16.33 -18.77
CA GLY A 451 26.08 -16.78 -17.47
C GLY A 451 26.50 -18.20 -17.10
N ASP A 452 27.51 -18.78 -17.75
CA ASP A 452 28.13 -20.05 -17.35
C ASP A 452 29.03 -19.89 -16.10
N ALA A 453 29.45 -18.65 -15.82
CA ALA A 453 30.22 -18.26 -14.66
C ALA A 453 29.74 -16.90 -14.10
N ALA A 454 30.27 -16.53 -12.93
CA ALA A 454 30.11 -15.21 -12.33
C ALA A 454 31.49 -14.71 -11.86
N VAL A 455 31.62 -13.40 -11.62
CA VAL A 455 32.84 -12.78 -11.09
C VAL A 455 32.55 -12.01 -9.81
N VAL A 456 33.60 -11.64 -9.08
CA VAL A 456 33.44 -10.72 -7.95
C VAL A 456 32.83 -9.41 -8.46
N GLY A 457 31.82 -8.90 -7.76
CA GLY A 457 31.14 -7.67 -8.15
C GLY A 457 30.18 -7.80 -9.33
N PHE A 458 29.96 -8.99 -9.91
CA PHE A 458 28.90 -9.18 -10.91
C PHE A 458 28.39 -10.61 -11.01
N ASP A 459 27.07 -10.74 -10.98
CA ASP A 459 26.35 -11.92 -11.44
C ASP A 459 25.02 -11.47 -12.07
N TRP A 460 24.48 -12.26 -12.99
CA TRP A 460 23.17 -12.02 -13.59
C TRP A 460 22.03 -12.26 -12.60
N PRO A 461 20.82 -11.74 -12.87
CA PRO A 461 19.63 -12.11 -12.10
C PRO A 461 19.11 -13.49 -12.55
N TRP A 462 18.75 -14.35 -11.60
CA TRP A 462 18.29 -15.72 -11.84
C TRP A 462 16.94 -15.95 -11.16
N GLY A 463 15.87 -15.95 -11.97
CA GLY A 463 14.51 -15.93 -11.44
C GLY A 463 14.14 -14.61 -10.78
N PRO A 464 14.40 -13.44 -11.37
CA PRO A 464 14.14 -12.15 -10.71
C PRO A 464 12.65 -11.94 -10.41
N HIS A 465 12.37 -11.26 -9.30
CA HIS A 465 11.06 -10.81 -8.86
C HIS A 465 11.13 -9.39 -8.32
N THR A 466 10.00 -8.67 -8.41
CA THR A 466 9.80 -7.37 -7.74
C THR A 466 10.89 -6.36 -8.09
N PRO A 467 10.96 -5.94 -9.36
CA PRO A 467 11.84 -4.84 -9.73
C PRO A 467 11.32 -3.56 -9.06
N VAL A 468 12.23 -2.79 -8.48
CA VAL A 468 11.96 -1.48 -7.89
C VAL A 468 12.81 -0.47 -8.64
N ALA A 469 12.18 0.47 -9.32
CA ALA A 469 12.86 1.59 -9.95
C ALA A 469 13.27 2.60 -8.86
N LEU A 470 14.57 2.67 -8.57
CA LEU A 470 15.13 3.69 -7.67
C LEU A 470 15.33 5.03 -8.39
N SER A 471 15.61 4.96 -9.70
CA SER A 471 15.70 6.08 -10.63
C SER A 471 15.46 5.54 -12.06
N LYS A 472 15.53 6.41 -13.08
CA LYS A 472 15.41 6.00 -14.50
C LYS A 472 16.49 4.98 -14.92
N ASP A 473 17.60 4.91 -14.19
CA ASP A 473 18.76 4.07 -14.50
C ASP A 473 19.13 3.06 -13.40
N ARG A 474 18.54 3.13 -12.19
CA ARG A 474 18.86 2.23 -11.08
C ARG A 474 17.68 1.34 -10.71
N ILE A 475 17.93 0.03 -10.68
CA ILE A 475 16.93 -1.00 -10.44
C ILE A 475 17.39 -1.88 -9.30
N LEU A 476 16.57 -1.98 -8.26
CA LEU A 476 16.71 -2.97 -7.20
C LEU A 476 15.80 -4.16 -7.51
N VAL A 477 16.26 -5.39 -7.27
CA VAL A 477 15.49 -6.59 -7.57
C VAL A 477 15.77 -7.70 -6.57
N PHE A 478 14.76 -8.53 -6.31
CA PHE A 478 14.96 -9.80 -5.62
C PHE A 478 15.41 -10.86 -6.63
N ASP A 479 16.64 -11.33 -6.52
CA ASP A 479 17.19 -12.44 -7.30
C ASP A 479 17.09 -13.73 -6.50
N ASN A 480 16.13 -14.59 -6.86
CA ASN A 480 15.92 -15.87 -6.18
C ASN A 480 17.11 -16.80 -6.27
N GLY A 481 17.95 -16.70 -7.30
CA GLY A 481 19.00 -17.67 -7.59
C GLY A 481 18.47 -18.94 -8.24
N TYR A 482 17.34 -18.87 -8.94
CA TYR A 482 16.73 -20.03 -9.61
C TYR A 482 17.68 -20.58 -10.68
N ASN A 483 18.18 -21.79 -10.43
CA ASN A 483 19.13 -22.50 -11.26
C ASN A 483 20.30 -21.63 -11.76
N ARG A 484 20.84 -20.85 -10.83
CA ARG A 484 21.96 -19.93 -11.07
C ARG A 484 23.07 -20.61 -11.87
N GLN A 485 23.58 -19.91 -12.88
CA GLN A 485 24.61 -20.41 -13.82
C GLN A 485 24.23 -21.68 -14.57
N TRP A 486 22.95 -21.83 -14.91
CA TRP A 486 22.40 -23.02 -15.60
C TRP A 486 22.53 -24.33 -14.80
N LYS A 487 22.80 -24.26 -13.49
CA LYS A 487 22.97 -25.43 -12.62
C LYS A 487 21.72 -25.60 -11.77
N SER A 488 21.18 -26.80 -11.73
CA SER A 488 20.03 -27.09 -10.86
C SER A 488 20.32 -26.73 -9.40
N ASN A 489 19.38 -26.04 -8.73
CA ASN A 489 19.49 -25.77 -7.28
C ASN A 489 19.60 -27.05 -6.44
N PHE A 490 19.17 -28.20 -6.98
CA PHE A 490 19.16 -29.51 -6.34
C PHE A 490 20.34 -30.41 -6.74
N ALA A 491 21.25 -29.94 -7.61
CA ALA A 491 22.40 -30.74 -8.01
C ALA A 491 23.39 -30.91 -6.83
N PRO A 492 24.07 -32.07 -6.71
CA PRO A 492 25.07 -32.30 -5.67
C PRO A 492 26.15 -31.22 -5.65
N GLY A 493 26.47 -30.70 -4.45
CA GLY A 493 27.51 -29.68 -4.26
C GLY A 493 27.11 -28.24 -4.65
N VAL A 494 25.86 -28.00 -5.06
CA VAL A 494 25.35 -26.66 -5.34
C VAL A 494 24.90 -25.96 -4.06
N ASN A 495 25.59 -24.87 -3.72
CA ASN A 495 25.19 -23.97 -2.63
C ASN A 495 24.28 -22.87 -3.18
N SER A 496 22.96 -23.06 -3.02
CA SER A 496 21.97 -22.10 -3.49
C SER A 496 21.81 -20.93 -2.52
N TYR A 497 21.61 -19.73 -3.07
CA TYR A 497 21.36 -18.50 -2.33
C TYR A 497 20.47 -17.55 -3.14
N SER A 498 19.65 -16.78 -2.42
CA SER A 498 18.97 -15.62 -2.98
C SER A 498 19.70 -14.36 -2.55
N ARG A 499 19.49 -13.28 -3.29
CA ARG A 499 20.05 -11.98 -2.97
C ARG A 499 19.08 -10.89 -3.35
N VAL A 500 19.18 -9.76 -2.67
CA VAL A 500 18.82 -8.49 -3.27
C VAL A 500 20.03 -7.97 -4.03
N VAL A 501 19.81 -7.44 -5.23
CA VAL A 501 20.86 -6.86 -6.06
C VAL A 501 20.36 -5.57 -6.67
N GLU A 502 21.25 -4.59 -6.75
CA GLU A 502 21.02 -3.35 -7.43
C GLU A 502 21.86 -3.28 -8.71
N TYR A 503 21.21 -2.91 -9.81
CA TYR A 503 21.82 -2.70 -11.11
C TYR A 503 21.66 -1.24 -11.55
N LYS A 504 22.69 -0.71 -12.19
CA LYS A 504 22.67 0.56 -12.91
C LYS A 504 22.77 0.32 -14.41
N VAL A 505 21.85 0.88 -15.19
CA VAL A 505 21.80 0.77 -16.64
C VAL A 505 22.35 2.04 -17.29
N ASP A 506 23.18 1.89 -18.32
CA ASP A 506 23.60 2.98 -19.19
C ASP A 506 23.13 2.69 -20.61
N LEU A 507 22.16 3.48 -21.09
CA LEU A 507 21.56 3.28 -22.40
C LEU A 507 22.44 3.79 -23.54
N THR A 508 23.30 4.77 -23.26
CA THR A 508 24.23 5.30 -24.26
C THR A 508 25.31 4.27 -24.57
N ASN A 509 25.90 3.68 -23.54
CA ASN A 509 26.96 2.67 -23.68
C ASN A 509 26.43 1.23 -23.80
N ARG A 510 25.13 1.02 -23.58
CA ARG A 510 24.46 -0.28 -23.57
C ARG A 510 25.07 -1.25 -22.55
N THR A 511 25.29 -0.75 -21.33
CA THR A 511 25.91 -1.52 -20.24
C THR A 511 24.97 -1.65 -19.04
N VAL A 512 25.21 -2.68 -18.23
CA VAL A 512 24.60 -2.88 -16.92
C VAL A 512 25.70 -3.12 -15.90
N GLN A 513 25.73 -2.30 -14.86
CA GLN A 513 26.65 -2.41 -13.73
C GLN A 513 25.90 -2.96 -12.52
N GLN A 514 26.39 -4.02 -11.89
CA GLN A 514 25.96 -4.33 -10.53
C GLN A 514 26.60 -3.31 -9.59
N VAL A 515 25.83 -2.59 -8.78
CA VAL A 515 26.39 -1.55 -7.90
C VAL A 515 26.33 -1.92 -6.41
N TRP A 516 25.49 -2.88 -6.06
CA TRP A 516 25.36 -3.37 -4.69
C TRP A 516 24.65 -4.72 -4.66
N SER A 517 24.94 -5.56 -3.66
CA SER A 517 24.13 -6.73 -3.36
C SER A 517 24.28 -7.21 -1.91
N TYR A 518 23.27 -7.94 -1.45
CA TYR A 518 23.22 -8.59 -0.14
C TYR A 518 22.43 -9.91 -0.20
N GLY A 519 22.84 -10.91 0.58
CA GLY A 519 22.11 -12.18 0.76
C GLY A 519 22.91 -13.43 0.39
N LYS A 520 23.94 -13.32 -0.46
CA LYS A 520 24.79 -14.44 -0.87
C LYS A 520 25.37 -15.21 0.33
N ASP A 521 25.91 -14.49 1.30
CA ASP A 521 26.57 -15.08 2.47
C ASP A 521 25.58 -15.68 3.49
N ARG A 522 24.27 -15.44 3.32
CA ARG A 522 23.24 -16.13 4.11
C ARG A 522 23.01 -17.57 3.63
N GLY A 523 23.41 -17.92 2.41
CA GLY A 523 23.23 -19.25 1.85
C GLY A 523 21.80 -19.77 2.03
N ALA A 524 21.67 -20.99 2.54
CA ALA A 524 20.37 -21.65 2.78
C ALA A 524 19.45 -20.88 3.76
N GLN A 525 19.99 -20.05 4.67
CA GLN A 525 19.19 -19.25 5.61
C GLN A 525 18.56 -18.01 4.96
N GLY A 526 18.93 -17.69 3.72
CA GLY A 526 18.32 -16.61 2.94
C GLY A 526 17.86 -17.05 1.55
N PHE A 527 17.83 -18.36 1.27
CA PHE A 527 17.48 -18.89 -0.04
C PHE A 527 15.99 -19.19 -0.14
N SER A 528 15.33 -18.56 -1.13
CA SER A 528 13.97 -18.87 -1.55
C SER A 528 13.96 -19.02 -3.07
N GLN A 529 13.69 -20.23 -3.55
CA GLN A 529 13.79 -20.56 -4.99
C GLN A 529 12.72 -19.85 -5.86
N ALA A 530 11.61 -19.42 -5.25
CA ALA A 530 10.52 -18.70 -5.92
C ALA A 530 9.92 -17.64 -4.99
N ILE A 531 8.89 -16.95 -5.48
CA ILE A 531 8.16 -15.87 -4.80
C ILE A 531 9.13 -14.81 -4.24
N SER A 532 8.85 -14.23 -3.08
CA SER A 532 9.74 -13.29 -2.36
C SER A 532 9.71 -11.89 -2.93
N GLY A 533 10.17 -10.92 -2.14
CA GLY A 533 10.13 -9.51 -2.53
C GLY A 533 11.27 -8.71 -1.98
N VAL A 534 11.44 -7.52 -2.57
CA VAL A 534 12.31 -6.48 -2.07
C VAL A 534 11.53 -5.17 -2.00
N GLN A 535 11.88 -4.33 -1.03
CA GLN A 535 11.38 -2.96 -0.96
C GLN A 535 12.53 -2.00 -0.65
N TYR A 536 12.52 -0.84 -1.29
CA TYR A 536 13.33 0.30 -0.87
C TYR A 536 12.55 1.13 0.16
N LEU A 537 13.20 1.44 1.27
CA LEU A 537 12.59 2.12 2.42
C LEU A 537 12.97 3.60 2.37
N GLY A 538 11.99 4.44 2.02
CA GLY A 538 12.23 5.81 1.55
C GLY A 538 12.74 6.79 2.61
N GLN A 539 12.39 6.60 3.89
CA GLN A 539 12.80 7.54 4.95
C GLN A 539 14.23 7.29 5.43
N THR A 540 14.62 6.03 5.54
CA THR A 540 15.95 5.59 6.01
C THR A 540 16.95 5.35 4.87
N GLY A 541 16.46 5.06 3.67
CA GLY A 541 17.27 4.56 2.56
C GLY A 541 17.67 3.08 2.72
N HIS A 542 17.07 2.36 3.67
CA HIS A 542 17.31 0.94 3.90
C HIS A 542 16.64 0.08 2.81
N VAL A 543 16.97 -1.21 2.83
CA VAL A 543 16.40 -2.23 1.93
C VAL A 543 15.76 -3.33 2.75
N LEU A 544 14.53 -3.69 2.40
CA LEU A 544 13.84 -4.87 2.92
C LEU A 544 14.09 -6.07 1.99
N PHE A 545 14.74 -7.11 2.48
CA PHE A 545 14.99 -8.39 1.81
C PHE A 545 14.08 -9.46 2.38
N CYS A 546 13.16 -9.98 1.57
CA CYS A 546 12.07 -10.85 2.03
C CYS A 546 12.02 -12.20 1.30
N PRO A 547 12.94 -13.15 1.56
CA PRO A 547 12.81 -14.52 1.05
C PRO A 547 11.59 -15.20 1.69
N GLY A 548 10.65 -15.69 0.88
CA GLY A 548 9.30 -16.04 1.35
C GLY A 548 8.93 -17.52 1.42
N MET A 549 9.72 -18.41 0.81
CA MET A 549 9.40 -19.83 0.71
C MET A 549 10.58 -20.74 1.03
N GLY A 550 10.33 -21.75 1.85
CA GLY A 550 11.25 -22.85 2.12
C GLY A 550 12.52 -22.44 2.85
N VAL A 551 12.58 -21.24 3.42
CA VAL A 551 13.74 -20.74 4.15
C VAL A 551 13.87 -21.48 5.47
N ALA A 552 15.07 -21.99 5.76
CA ALA A 552 15.37 -22.62 7.05
C ALA A 552 15.43 -21.55 8.16
N THR A 553 14.59 -21.71 9.19
CA THR A 553 14.53 -20.82 10.36
C THR A 553 14.74 -21.62 11.65
N SER A 554 14.94 -20.93 12.78
CA SER A 554 15.05 -21.57 14.09
C SER A 554 13.72 -22.12 14.63
N ILE A 555 12.60 -21.79 13.97
CA ILE A 555 11.23 -22.15 14.39
C ILE A 555 10.49 -23.00 13.35
N GLY A 556 11.15 -23.43 12.27
CA GLY A 556 10.57 -24.24 11.20
C GLY A 556 11.00 -23.80 9.80
N SER A 557 10.18 -24.14 8.81
CA SER A 557 10.37 -23.72 7.40
C SER A 557 9.40 -22.60 7.03
N GLY A 558 9.85 -21.62 6.26
CA GLY A 558 9.01 -20.51 5.83
C GLY A 558 9.78 -19.41 5.11
N GLY A 559 9.89 -18.24 5.74
CA GLY A 559 10.50 -17.04 5.17
C GLY A 559 11.19 -16.17 6.22
N ARG A 560 11.80 -15.07 5.76
CA ARG A 560 12.38 -14.03 6.61
C ARG A 560 12.04 -12.64 6.12
N VAL A 561 11.95 -11.68 7.04
CA VAL A 561 11.86 -10.25 6.74
C VAL A 561 13.09 -9.58 7.30
N VAL A 562 13.98 -9.12 6.44
CA VAL A 562 15.29 -8.57 6.85
C VAL A 562 15.42 -7.13 6.37
N GLU A 563 15.61 -6.19 7.28
CA GLU A 563 15.96 -4.81 6.95
C GLU A 563 17.46 -4.61 7.03
N ILE A 564 18.04 -4.03 5.98
CA ILE A 564 19.48 -3.84 5.84
C ILE A 564 19.77 -2.38 5.53
N ASP A 565 20.74 -1.81 6.24
CA ASP A 565 21.38 -0.55 5.80
C ASP A 565 22.34 -0.88 4.64
N PRO A 566 22.08 -0.42 3.40
CA PRO A 566 22.91 -0.76 2.26
C PRO A 566 24.33 -0.17 2.35
N LYS A 567 24.55 0.92 3.12
CA LYS A 567 25.86 1.57 3.23
C LYS A 567 26.82 0.76 4.09
N THR A 568 26.33 0.21 5.20
CA THR A 568 27.13 -0.55 6.17
C THR A 568 26.97 -2.06 6.02
N LYS A 569 25.94 -2.52 5.29
CA LYS A 569 25.43 -3.90 5.25
C LYS A 569 25.01 -4.42 6.64
N GLU A 570 24.76 -3.52 7.60
CA GLU A 570 24.23 -3.88 8.91
C GLU A 570 22.78 -4.39 8.73
N VAL A 571 22.49 -5.56 9.31
CA VAL A 571 21.11 -6.02 9.52
C VAL A 571 20.49 -5.23 10.66
N ILE A 572 19.46 -4.45 10.38
CA ILE A 572 18.74 -3.62 11.37
C ILE A 572 17.63 -4.43 12.04
N PHE A 573 16.92 -5.23 11.24
CA PHE A 573 15.81 -6.08 11.67
C PHE A 573 15.89 -7.43 10.96
N ASP A 574 15.59 -8.53 11.67
CA ASP A 574 15.50 -9.88 11.13
C ASP A 574 14.37 -10.63 11.84
N LEU A 575 13.29 -10.91 11.11
CA LEU A 575 12.14 -11.67 11.56
C LEU A 575 12.10 -13.01 10.82
N GLU A 576 12.06 -14.11 11.57
CA GLU A 576 11.76 -15.43 11.05
C GLU A 576 10.25 -15.66 11.03
N VAL A 577 9.73 -16.21 9.94
CA VAL A 577 8.33 -16.63 9.82
C VAL A 577 8.29 -18.09 9.39
N ALA A 578 7.54 -18.93 10.11
CA ALA A 578 7.39 -20.35 9.82
C ALA A 578 5.91 -20.73 9.66
N THR A 579 5.65 -21.63 8.71
CA THR A 579 4.32 -22.18 8.43
C THR A 579 4.45 -23.64 8.00
N GLY A 580 3.40 -24.44 8.20
CA GLY A 580 3.38 -25.85 7.84
C GLY A 580 3.58 -26.12 6.34
N SER A 581 3.20 -25.17 5.48
CA SER A 581 3.35 -25.28 4.02
C SER A 581 4.76 -24.93 3.52
N GLY A 582 5.57 -24.27 4.34
CA GLY A 582 6.84 -23.66 3.93
C GLY A 582 6.70 -22.37 3.12
N THR A 583 5.49 -21.95 2.71
CA THR A 583 5.25 -20.68 2.00
C THR A 583 4.77 -19.62 2.98
N ALA A 584 5.69 -18.89 3.60
CA ALA A 584 5.36 -17.91 4.64
C ALA A 584 4.64 -16.68 4.09
N PHE A 585 5.02 -16.24 2.89
CA PHE A 585 4.37 -15.11 2.19
C PHE A 585 4.84 -15.03 0.75
N HIS A 586 4.00 -14.48 -0.12
CA HIS A 586 4.47 -14.05 -1.43
C HIS A 586 5.33 -12.80 -1.34
N ARG A 587 4.85 -11.79 -0.60
CA ARG A 587 5.50 -10.49 -0.43
C ARG A 587 5.31 -9.97 0.99
N VAL A 588 6.25 -9.12 1.39
CA VAL A 588 6.14 -8.28 2.58
C VAL A 588 6.44 -6.84 2.21
N THR A 589 5.60 -5.92 2.68
CA THR A 589 5.76 -4.47 2.47
C THR A 589 5.71 -3.76 3.81
N ARG A 590 6.75 -3.00 4.14
CA ARG A 590 6.76 -2.04 5.25
C ARG A 590 5.97 -0.80 4.86
N MET A 591 4.96 -0.44 5.67
CA MET A 591 4.17 0.76 5.45
C MET A 591 3.48 1.26 6.72
N PRO A 592 3.08 2.53 6.81
CA PRO A 592 2.21 3.02 7.89
C PRO A 592 0.92 2.19 7.99
N LEU A 593 0.32 2.02 9.16
CA LEU A 593 -0.98 1.33 9.24
C LEU A 593 -2.09 2.18 8.60
N TYR A 594 -2.13 3.46 8.99
CA TYR A 594 -3.05 4.45 8.45
C TYR A 594 -2.52 5.05 7.14
N PRO A 595 -3.36 5.22 6.09
CA PRO A 595 -2.99 6.01 4.94
C PRO A 595 -3.02 7.51 5.28
N GLU A 596 -2.18 8.31 4.60
CA GLU A 596 -2.04 9.75 4.87
C GLU A 596 -3.36 10.53 4.71
N HIS A 597 -4.23 10.07 3.81
CA HIS A 597 -5.49 10.74 3.48
C HIS A 597 -6.70 10.26 4.29
N LEU A 598 -6.53 9.40 5.31
CA LEU A 598 -7.64 8.93 6.15
C LEU A 598 -8.18 9.99 7.12
#